data_AF-A0A451CQ78-F1
#
_entry.id   AF-A0A451CQ78-F1
#
_cell.length_a   1.000
_cell.length_b   1.000
_cell.length_c   1.000
_cell.angle_alpha   90.00
_cell.angle_beta   90.00
_cell.angle_gamma   90.00
#
_symmetry.space_group_name_H-M   'P 1'
#
loop_
_entity.id
_entity.type
_entity.pdbx_description
1 polymer ?
#
loop_
_entity_poly.entity_id
_entity_poly.type
_entity_poly.pdbx_seq_one_letter_code
_entity_poly.pdbx_strand_id
1 'polypeptide(L)'
;MVPLPLFLIMPRYQKCLMVQRYAELLGIELLYLPAYSPQLNLIERFWRFVKKEVLYSNYYEDFGKFKSAINHCIKHPNPRQREKLASLLTWNFQSFRKIKI
;
A
#
# COMPACT_ATOMS: atom_id res chain seq x y z
N MET A 1 4.25 -15.30 21.11
CA MET A 1 4.64 -14.44 19.97
C MET A 1 3.37 -13.81 19.42
N VAL A 2 3.37 -12.50 19.15
CA VAL A 2 2.22 -11.83 18.53
C VAL A 2 2.26 -12.14 17.03
N PRO A 3 1.18 -12.63 16.42
CA PRO A 3 1.16 -12.88 14.98
C PRO A 3 1.41 -11.57 14.23
N LEU A 4 2.18 -11.62 13.15
CA LEU A 4 2.42 -10.45 12.30
C LEU A 4 1.23 -10.32 11.34
N PRO A 5 0.35 -9.31 11.46
CA PRO A 5 -0.79 -9.18 10.58
C PRO A 5 -0.33 -8.70 9.19
N LEU A 6 -0.69 -9.45 8.15
CA LEU A 6 -0.48 -9.09 6.75
C LEU A 6 -1.83 -8.72 6.10
N PHE A 7 -1.94 -7.48 5.63
CA PHE A 7 -3.11 -7.00 4.91
C PHE A 7 -2.99 -7.32 3.42
N LEU A 8 -3.96 -8.06 2.89
CA LEU A 8 -4.04 -8.44 1.49
C LEU A 8 -5.18 -7.71 0.78
N ILE A 9 -4.90 -7.32 -0.46
CA ILE A 9 -5.89 -6.77 -1.38
C ILE A 9 -6.72 -7.95 -1.91
N MET A 10 -7.77 -7.68 -2.68
CA MET A 10 -8.65 -8.72 -3.24
C MET A 10 -8.18 -9.48 -4.51
N PRO A 11 -6.96 -9.33 -5.09
CA PRO A 11 -6.66 -10.11 -6.28
C PRO A 11 -6.61 -11.61 -5.97
N ARG A 12 -7.15 -12.41 -6.89
CA ARG A 12 -7.34 -13.86 -6.74
C ARG A 12 -6.04 -14.60 -6.38
N TYR A 13 -4.89 -14.15 -6.87
CA TYR A 13 -3.60 -14.76 -6.59
C TYR A 13 -3.18 -14.66 -5.10
N GLN A 14 -3.65 -13.66 -4.36
CA GLN A 14 -3.36 -13.51 -2.93
C GLN A 14 -4.18 -14.48 -2.05
N LYS A 15 -5.20 -15.13 -2.61
CA LYS A 15 -6.08 -16.09 -1.90
C LYS A 15 -5.76 -17.55 -2.25
N CYS A 16 -4.69 -17.81 -2.99
CA CYS A 16 -4.37 -19.18 -3.37
C CYS A 16 -3.92 -20.00 -2.17
N LEU A 17 -4.12 -21.32 -2.25
CA LEU A 17 -3.80 -22.25 -1.17
C LEU A 17 -2.32 -22.18 -0.75
N MET A 18 -1.42 -21.92 -1.70
CA MET A 18 -0.01 -21.76 -1.42
C MET A 18 0.26 -20.59 -0.47
N VAL A 19 -0.32 -19.42 -0.72
CA VAL A 19 -0.15 -18.24 0.14
C VAL A 19 -0.70 -18.49 1.54
N GLN A 20 -1.88 -19.11 1.65
CA GLN A 20 -2.50 -19.43 2.94
C GLN A 20 -1.64 -20.41 3.75
N ARG A 21 -1.13 -21.47 3.12
CA ARG A 21 -0.24 -22.45 3.77
C ARG A 21 1.05 -21.81 4.28
N TYR A 22 1.70 -20.97 3.47
CA TYR A 22 2.91 -20.30 3.92
C TYR A 22 2.65 -19.29 5.04
N ALA A 23 1.51 -18.59 5.02
CA ALA A 23 1.14 -17.69 6.09
C ALA A 23 0.94 -18.44 7.42
N GLU A 24 0.27 -19.60 7.38
CA GLU A 24 0.09 -20.47 8.55
C GLU A 24 1.45 -20.97 9.09
N LEU A 25 2.33 -21.46 8.21
CA LEU A 25 3.68 -21.92 8.58
C LEU A 25 4.53 -20.83 9.23
N LEU A 26 4.35 -19.57 8.83
CA LEU A 26 5.10 -18.42 9.34
C LEU A 26 4.40 -17.71 10.51
N GLY A 27 3.21 -18.15 10.93
CA GLY A 27 2.41 -17.48 11.96
C GLY A 27 1.94 -16.08 11.55
N ILE A 28 1.73 -15.87 10.26
CA ILE A 28 1.24 -14.61 9.66
C ILE A 28 -0.28 -14.69 9.56
N GLU A 29 -0.96 -13.69 10.11
CA GLU A 29 -2.42 -13.57 9.99
C GLU A 29 -2.77 -12.83 8.69
N LEU A 30 -3.58 -13.46 7.82
CA LEU A 30 -4.03 -12.85 6.57
C LEU A 30 -5.34 -12.10 6.76
N LEU A 31 -5.30 -10.77 6.63
CA LEU A 31 -6.47 -9.90 6.70
C LEU A 31 -6.89 -9.44 5.30
N TYR A 32 -8.12 -9.78 4.92
CA TYR A 32 -8.68 -9.48 3.61
C TYR A 32 -9.56 -8.24 3.65
N LEU A 33 -9.25 -7.24 2.82
CA LEU A 33 -10.10 -6.05 2.68
C LEU A 33 -11.40 -6.36 1.91
N PRO A 34 -12.53 -5.69 2.21
CA PRO A 34 -13.74 -5.81 1.40
C PRO A 34 -13.49 -5.46 -0.08
N ALA A 35 -14.29 -6.06 -0.98
CA ALA A 35 -14.21 -5.76 -2.40
C ALA A 35 -14.40 -4.26 -2.67
N TYR A 36 -13.73 -3.75 -3.72
CA TYR A 36 -13.83 -2.35 -4.15
C TYR A 36 -13.60 -1.31 -3.04
N SER A 37 -12.74 -1.63 -2.06
CA SER A 37 -12.44 -0.74 -0.92
C SER A 37 -11.01 -0.17 -0.92
N PRO A 38 -10.57 0.54 -1.99
CA PRO A 38 -9.21 1.09 -2.07
C PRO A 38 -8.93 2.15 -1.01
N GLN A 39 -9.97 2.77 -0.43
CA GLN A 39 -9.84 3.71 0.68
C GLN A 39 -9.26 3.07 1.94
N LEU A 40 -9.51 1.77 2.14
CA LEU A 40 -9.02 0.97 3.28
C LEU A 40 -7.58 0.48 3.08
N ASN A 41 -7.04 0.64 1.87
CA ASN A 41 -5.75 0.11 1.50
C ASN A 41 -4.64 1.17 1.60
N LEU A 42 -3.83 1.11 2.65
CA LEU A 42 -2.75 2.08 2.89
C LEU A 42 -1.71 2.11 1.75
N ILE A 43 -1.45 0.98 1.09
CA ILE A 43 -0.48 0.94 -0.02
C ILE A 43 -0.96 1.76 -1.23
N GLU A 44 -2.27 1.91 -1.42
CA GLU A 44 -2.82 2.77 -2.49
C GLU A 44 -2.55 4.25 -2.21
N ARG A 45 -2.59 4.65 -0.93
CA ARG A 45 -2.23 6.02 -0.51
C ARG A 45 -0.75 6.26 -0.75
N PHE A 46 0.08 5.28 -0.38
CA PHE A 46 1.52 5.32 -0.63
C PHE A 46 1.83 5.44 -2.13
N TRP A 47 1.23 4.62 -2.99
CA TRP A 47 1.46 4.67 -4.42
C TRP A 47 0.98 5.98 -5.06
N ARG A 48 -0.11 6.59 -4.56
CA ARG A 48 -0.51 7.95 -4.98
C ARG A 48 0.56 8.98 -4.61
N PHE A 49 1.14 8.89 -3.42
CA PHE A 49 2.24 9.75 -3.01
C PHE A 49 3.47 9.59 -3.90
N VAL A 50 3.96 8.36 -4.11
CA VAL A 50 5.12 8.09 -4.98
C VAL A 50 4.88 8.61 -6.40
N LYS A 51 3.69 8.35 -6.95
CA LYS A 51 3.29 8.89 -8.25
C LYS A 51 3.38 10.41 -8.28
N LYS A 52 2.87 11.10 -7.27
CA LYS A 52 2.87 12.57 -7.22
C LYS A 52 4.28 13.15 -7.08
N GLU A 53 5.14 12.55 -6.26
CA GLU A 53 6.46 13.10 -5.96
C GLU A 53 7.49 12.82 -7.05
N VAL A 54 7.36 11.69 -7.76
CA VAL A 54 8.40 11.24 -8.70
C VAL A 54 7.89 11.01 -10.11
N LEU A 55 6.65 10.57 -10.30
CA LEU A 55 6.16 10.18 -11.63
C LEU A 55 5.32 11.26 -12.31
N TYR A 56 4.83 12.25 -11.56
CA TYR A 56 3.98 13.30 -12.10
C TYR A 56 4.81 14.26 -12.94
N SER A 57 4.44 14.41 -14.21
CA SER A 57 5.11 15.29 -15.20
C SER A 57 6.60 14.98 -15.45
N ASN A 58 7.07 13.80 -15.05
CA ASN A 58 8.45 13.35 -15.29
C ASN A 58 8.48 12.21 -16.30
N TYR A 59 9.28 12.38 -17.35
CA TYR A 59 9.58 11.32 -18.29
C TYR A 59 10.92 10.65 -17.95
N TYR A 60 10.94 9.32 -18.04
CA TYR A 60 12.15 8.51 -17.88
C TYR A 60 12.42 7.77 -19.18
N GLU A 61 13.61 7.96 -19.74
CA GLU A 61 13.99 7.36 -21.04
C GLU A 61 14.12 5.83 -20.98
N ASP A 62 14.46 5.29 -19.81
CA ASP A 62 14.68 3.87 -19.61
C ASP A 62 14.15 3.38 -18.26
N PHE A 63 13.96 2.06 -18.17
CA PHE A 63 13.45 1.40 -16.97
C PHE A 63 14.38 1.56 -15.75
N GLY A 64 15.69 1.62 -15.97
CA GLY A 64 16.68 1.81 -14.92
C GLY A 64 16.51 3.16 -14.22
N LYS A 65 16.37 4.25 -14.99
CA LYS A 65 16.08 5.58 -14.45
C LYS A 65 14.74 5.63 -13.73
N PHE A 66 13.69 5.07 -14.32
CA PHE A 66 12.37 4.96 -13.68
C PHE A 66 12.43 4.25 -12.32
N LYS A 67 13.04 3.06 -12.29
CA LYS A 67 13.20 2.25 -11.07
C LYS A 67 14.06 2.96 -10.03
N SER A 68 15.15 3.59 -10.46
CA SER A 68 16.07 4.32 -9.58
C SER A 68 15.36 5.49 -8.90
N ALA A 69 14.59 6.27 -9.66
CA ALA A 69 13.85 7.41 -9.13
C ALA A 69 12.82 6.99 -8.06
N ILE A 70 12.08 5.90 -8.30
CA ILE A 70 11.15 5.33 -7.32
C ILE A 70 11.92 4.88 -6.07
N ASN A 71 12.99 4.10 -6.24
CA ASN A 71 13.79 3.60 -5.11
C ASN A 71 14.38 4.74 -4.28
N HIS A 72 14.85 5.80 -4.92
CA HIS A 72 15.38 6.98 -4.24
C HIS A 72 14.32 7.66 -3.38
N CYS A 73 13.11 7.85 -3.91
CA CYS A 73 11.98 8.41 -3.16
C CYS A 73 11.62 7.59 -1.91
N ILE A 74 11.69 6.27 -2.02
CA ILE A 74 11.34 5.35 -0.93
C ILE A 74 12.42 5.34 0.15
N LYS A 75 13.70 5.31 -0.26
CA LYS A 75 14.84 5.15 0.67
C LYS A 75 15.28 6.46 1.31
N HIS A 76 15.14 7.58 0.59
CA HIS A 76 15.66 8.87 1.03
C HIS A 76 14.58 9.97 1.01
N PRO A 77 13.45 9.78 1.73
CA PRO A 77 12.43 10.82 1.81
C PRO A 77 12.97 12.02 2.59
N ASN A 78 12.84 13.21 2.01
CA ASN A 78 13.17 14.45 2.69
C ASN A 78 12.22 14.71 3.90
N PRO A 79 12.55 15.62 4.84
CA PRO A 79 11.72 15.84 6.03
C PRO A 79 10.24 16.14 5.73
N ARG A 80 9.96 16.95 4.70
CA ARG A 80 8.58 17.27 4.27
C ARG A 80 7.84 16.04 3.74
N GLN A 81 8.53 15.20 2.98
CA GLN A 81 8.01 13.93 2.48
C GLN A 81 7.72 12.95 3.62
N ARG A 82 8.58 12.90 4.63
CA ARG A 82 8.38 12.07 5.84
C ARG A 82 7.13 12.51 6.60
N GLU A 83 6.92 13.81 6.80
CA GLU A 83 5.72 14.34 7.44
C GLU A 83 4.45 14.02 6.65
N LYS A 84 4.48 14.19 5.32
CA LYS A 84 3.37 13.79 4.44
C LYS A 84 3.09 12.28 4.54
N LEU A 85 4.12 11.45 4.53
CA LEU A 85 3.97 10.00 4.65
C LEU A 85 3.38 9.62 6.00
N ALA A 86 3.83 10.25 7.09
CA ALA A 86 3.32 10.02 8.43
C ALA A 86 1.82 10.35 8.55
N SER A 87 1.34 11.41 7.88
CA SER A 87 -0.08 11.75 7.87
C SER A 87 -0.92 10.84 6.95
N LEU A 88 -0.36 10.45 5.79
CA LEU A 88 -1.05 9.60 4.80
C LEU A 88 -1.20 8.14 5.25
N LEU A 89 -0.18 7.59 5.92
CA LEU A 89 -0.09 6.19 6.34
C LEU A 89 -0.73 5.95 7.71
N THR A 90 -1.82 6.65 8.00
CA THR A 90 -2.62 6.50 9.22
C THR A 90 -3.81 5.58 9.00
N TRP A 91 -4.21 4.84 10.03
CA TRP A 91 -5.42 4.00 10.05
C TRP A 91 -6.73 4.81 10.16
N ASN A 92 -6.66 6.13 9.98
CA ASN A 92 -7.81 7.00 9.95
C ASN A 92 -8.49 6.89 8.58
N PHE A 93 -9.61 6.17 8.53
CA PHE A 93 -10.42 6.00 7.33
C PHE A 93 -11.70 6.81 7.43
N GLN A 94 -12.13 7.37 6.31
CA GLN A 94 -13.44 8.00 6.22
C GLN A 94 -14.54 6.93 6.30
N SER A 95 -15.42 7.07 7.29
CA SER A 95 -16.63 6.26 7.43
C SER A 95 -17.85 7.05 6.95
N PHE A 96 -18.72 6.43 6.14
CA PHE A 96 -20.00 7.00 5.77
C PHE A 96 -21.12 6.32 6.58
N ARG A 97 -22.07 7.09 7.10
CA ARG A 97 -23.33 6.50 7.60
C ARG A 97 -24.12 6.00 6.39
N LYS A 98 -24.74 4.82 6.49
CA LYS A 98 -25.68 4.34 5.47
C LYS A 98 -26.82 5.36 5.34
N ILE A 99 -26.84 6.13 4.26
CA ILE A 99 -27.99 6.91 3.85
C ILE A 99 -28.85 5.95 3.03
N LYS A 100 -30.05 5.61 3.52
CA LYS A 100 -31.06 4.96 2.68
C LYS A 100 -31.47 6.01 1.64
N ILE A 101 -31.16 5.75 0.37
CA ILE A 101 -31.77 6.44 -0.77
C ILE A 101 -33.12 5.80 -1.00
#